data_AF-A0A1M5AYE9-F1
#
_entry.id   AF-A0A1M5AYE9-F1
#
_cell.length_a   1.000
_cell.length_b   1.000
_cell.length_c   1.000
_cell.angle_alpha   90.00
_cell.angle_beta   90.00
_cell.angle_gamma   90.00
#
_symmetry.space_group_name_H-M   'P 1'
#
loop_
_entity.id
_entity.type
_entity.pdbx_description
1 polymer ?
#
loop_
_entity_poly.entity_id
_entity_poly.type
_entity_poly.pdbx_seq_one_letter_code
_entity_poly.pdbx_strand_id
1 'polypeptide(L)' 'MPEGPNMTEDHHMMDGEQAAILQDLCEKTGHPFSDQMTAEHADEMIERLSAQLEAESAKR' A
#
# COMPACT_ATOMS: atom_id res chain seq x y z
N MET A 1 -34.91 -2.71 -10.89
CA MET A 1 -33.76 -1.82 -10.66
C MET A 1 -33.52 -1.75 -9.16
N PRO A 2 -32.94 -2.80 -8.59
CA PRO A 2 -31.69 -2.66 -7.83
C PRO A 2 -30.73 -3.75 -8.35
N GLU A 3 -29.41 -3.74 -8.21
CA GLU A 3 -28.57 -3.43 -7.06
C GLU A 3 -27.27 -2.81 -7.60
N GLY A 4 -26.66 -1.92 -6.81
CA GLY A 4 -25.43 -1.23 -7.19
C GLY A 4 -24.29 -2.21 -7.51
N PRO A 5 -23.24 -1.73 -8.20
CA PRO A 5 -22.12 -2.58 -8.55
C PRO A 5 -21.59 -3.24 -7.28
N ASN A 6 -21.50 -4.57 -7.31
CA ASN A 6 -20.81 -5.35 -6.30
C ASN A 6 -19.52 -4.61 -5.93
N MET A 7 -19.40 -4.19 -4.68
CA MET A 7 -18.10 -4.01 -4.03
C MET A 7 -17.47 -5.41 -4.06
N THR A 8 -16.89 -5.73 -5.21
CA THR A 8 -16.14 -6.95 -5.39
C THR A 8 -14.92 -6.67 -4.54
N GLU A 9 -14.90 -7.28 -3.35
CA GLU A 9 -13.73 -7.32 -2.49
C GLU A 9 -12.63 -7.94 -3.34
N ASP A 10 -11.88 -7.06 -4.01
CA ASP A 10 -10.92 -7.37 -5.04
C ASP A 10 -9.70 -7.91 -4.29
N HIS A 11 -9.78 -9.15 -3.85
CA HIS A 11 -8.66 -9.91 -3.27
C HIS A 11 -7.63 -10.26 -4.34
N HIS A 12 -7.36 -9.32 -5.25
CA HIS A 12 -6.30 -9.46 -6.22
C HIS A 12 -4.96 -9.24 -5.52
N MET A 13 -3.95 -9.93 -6.03
CA MET A 13 -2.58 -9.74 -5.57
C MET A 13 -2.12 -8.32 -5.90
N MET A 14 -1.16 -7.82 -5.12
CA MET A 14 -0.54 -6.52 -5.37
C MET A 14 -0.05 -6.42 -6.82
N ASP A 15 -0.43 -5.34 -7.51
CA ASP A 15 0.05 -5.07 -8.87
C ASP A 15 1.51 -4.54 -8.85
N GLY A 16 2.20 -4.63 -10.00
CA GLY A 16 3.57 -4.14 -10.14
C GLY A 16 3.74 -2.66 -9.82
N GLU A 17 2.73 -1.81 -10.06
CA GLU A 17 2.79 -0.40 -9.66
C GLU A 17 2.81 -0.24 -8.14
N GLN A 18 1.86 -0.88 -7.44
CA GLN A 18 1.82 -0.89 -5.98
C GLN A 18 3.09 -1.50 -5.39
N ALA A 19 3.63 -2.55 -6.00
CA ALA A 19 4.89 -3.17 -5.60
C ALA A 19 6.06 -2.19 -5.63
N ALA A 20 6.18 -1.41 -6.71
CA ALA A 20 7.25 -0.43 -6.86
C ALA A 20 7.13 0.71 -5.82
N ILE A 21 5.90 1.19 -5.57
CA ILE A 21 5.63 2.23 -4.57
C ILE A 21 5.95 1.71 -3.16
N LEU A 22 5.42 0.54 -2.81
CA LEU A 22 5.64 -0.06 -1.51
C LEU A 22 7.12 -0.38 -1.28
N GLN A 23 7.84 -0.86 -2.30
CA GLN A 23 9.27 -1.12 -2.22
C GLN A 23 10.06 0.15 -1.88
N ASP A 24 9.84 1.25 -2.60
CA ASP A 24 10.51 2.54 -2.32
C ASP A 24 10.21 3.03 -0.88
N LEU A 25 8.96 2.92 -0.45
CA LEU A 25 8.54 3.29 0.91
C LEU A 25 9.19 2.41 1.98
N CYS A 26 9.24 1.10 1.76
CA CYS A 26 9.92 0.14 2.62
C CYS A 26 11.41 0.46 2.74
N GLU A 27 12.10 0.75 1.63
CA GLU A 27 13.52 1.13 1.63
C GLU A 27 13.78 2.43 2.41
N LYS A 28 12.91 3.43 2.26
CA LYS A 28 13.06 4.73 2.95
C LYS A 28 12.75 4.68 4.44
N THR A 29 11.80 3.84 4.83
CA THR A 29 11.39 3.67 6.24
C THR A 29 12.18 2.58 6.96
N GLY A 30 12.95 1.76 6.22
CA GLY A 30 13.66 0.59 6.76
C GLY A 30 12.75 -0.60 7.07
N HIS A 31 11.54 -0.63 6.51
CA HIS A 31 10.62 -1.75 6.64
C HIS A 31 10.93 -2.89 5.64
N PRO A 32 10.68 -4.16 6.01
CA PRO A 32 10.82 -5.27 5.07
C PRO A 32 9.74 -5.20 3.99
N PHE A 33 10.15 -5.27 2.73
CA PHE A 33 9.24 -5.41 1.59
C PHE A 33 8.85 -6.89 1.40
N SER A 34 7.60 -7.14 1.04
CA SER A 34 7.08 -8.45 0.66
C SER A 34 6.25 -8.32 -0.62
N ASP A 35 6.50 -9.15 -1.61
CA ASP A 35 5.67 -9.23 -2.83
C ASP A 35 4.46 -10.15 -2.65
N GLN A 36 4.42 -10.90 -1.55
CA GLN A 36 3.37 -11.89 -1.26
C GLN A 36 2.26 -11.28 -0.40
N MET A 37 1.57 -10.28 -0.92
CA MET A 37 0.40 -9.67 -0.27
C MET A 37 -0.68 -9.28 -1.27
N THR A 38 -1.89 -9.09 -0.76
CA THR A 38 -3.03 -8.57 -1.54
C THR A 38 -2.86 -7.08 -1.82
N ALA A 39 -3.49 -6.61 -2.89
CA ALA A 39 -3.50 -5.21 -3.27
C ALA A 39 -4.05 -4.31 -2.15
N GLU A 40 -5.08 -4.77 -1.42
CA GLU A 40 -5.63 -4.06 -0.25
C GLU A 40 -4.59 -3.87 0.85
N HIS A 41 -3.87 -4.93 1.21
CA HIS A 41 -2.87 -4.86 2.26
C HIS A 41 -1.65 -4.02 1.84
N ALA A 42 -1.29 -4.05 0.56
CA ALA A 42 -0.28 -3.17 0.00
C ALA A 42 -0.68 -1.71 0.11
N ASP A 43 -1.93 -1.37 -0.21
CA ASP A 43 -2.48 -0.01 -0.12
C ASP A 43 -2.43 0.52 1.33
N GLU A 44 -2.90 -0.28 2.29
CA GLU A 44 -2.82 0.06 3.72
C GLU A 44 -1.37 0.33 4.16
N MET A 45 -0.41 -0.48 3.69
CA MET A 45 1.00 -0.25 4.02
C MET A 45 1.58 0.97 3.33
N ILE A 46 1.24 1.21 2.06
CA ILE A 46 1.66 2.40 1.33
C ILE A 46 1.19 3.66 2.07
N GLU A 47 -0.08 3.73 2.46
CA GLU A 47 -0.62 4.87 3.21
C GLU A 47 0.11 5.06 4.54
N ARG A 48 0.33 3.98 5.30
CA ARG A 48 1.00 4.04 6.61
C ARG A 48 2.47 4.46 6.50
N LEU A 49 3.22 3.91 5.55
CA LEU A 49 4.63 4.21 5.37
C LEU A 49 4.82 5.62 4.78
N SER A 50 3.95 6.04 3.86
CA SER A 50 3.94 7.41 3.34
C SER A 50 3.71 8.42 4.47
N ALA A 51 2.68 8.22 5.29
CA ALA A 51 2.40 9.09 6.43
C ALA A 51 3.55 9.12 7.45
N GLN A 52 4.24 7.99 7.66
CA GLN A 52 5.42 7.92 8.53
C GLN A 52 6.58 8.75 7.98
N LEU A 53 6.86 8.68 6.67
CA LEU A 53 7.92 9.49 6.03
C LEU A 53 7.61 10.97 6.08
N GLU A 54 6.36 11.37 5.85
CA GLU A 54 5.93 12.77 5.99
C GLU A 54 6.11 13.25 7.44
N ALA A 55 5.70 12.45 8.42
CA ALA A 55 5.84 12.77 9.83
C ALA A 55 7.31 12.84 10.29
N GLU A 56 8.18 11.95 9.79
CA GLU A 56 9.63 12.01 10.08
C GLU A 56 10.26 13.24 9.43
N SER A 57 9.89 13.54 8.19
CA SER A 57 10.38 14.71 7.45
C SER A 57 9.97 16.02 8.12
N ALA A 58 8.73 16.10 8.66
CA ALA A 58 8.24 17.27 9.38
C ALA A 58 8.90 17.49 10.77
N LYS A 59 9.58 16.47 11.31
CA LYS A 59 10.27 16.54 12.60
C LYS A 59 11.74 16.99 12.48
N ARG A 60 12.28 17.05 11.27
CA ARG A 60 13.62 17.58 10.98
C ARG A 60 13.58 19.06 10.66
#